data_AF-A0A699J0B8-F1
#
_entry.id   AF-A0A699J0B8-F1
#
_cell.length_a   1.000
_cell.length_b   1.000
_cell.length_c   1.000
_cell.angle_alpha   90.00
_cell.angle_beta   90.00
_cell.angle_gamma   90.00
#
_symmetry.space_group_name_H-M   'P 1'
#
loop_
_entity.id
_entity.type
_entity.pdbx_description
1 polymer ?
#
loop_
_entity_poly.entity_id
_entity_poly.type
_entity_poly.pdbx_seq_one_letter_code
_entity_poly.pdbx_strand_id
1 'polypeptide(L)'
;MNIKTHGLNAVVVGASNIVGRPMSMELLLAGCTTTITHRFTQNLKNHVSKADLLVVAVGKPKFLQGDWIKKNAIVVDVGINRLPNGVVVGDVDFKSACLKASYITPVPGG
;
A
#
# COMPACT_ATOMS: atom_id res chain seq x y z
N MET A 1 -5.83 -9.35 14.78
CA MET A 1 -6.22 -10.18 13.60
C MET A 1 -5.08 -11.10 13.24
N ASN A 2 -5.37 -12.23 12.58
CA ASN A 2 -4.33 -13.18 12.17
C ASN A 2 -4.28 -13.27 10.63
N ILE A 3 -3.45 -12.43 10.02
CA ILE A 3 -3.24 -12.38 8.57
C ILE A 3 -2.09 -13.34 8.23
N LYS A 4 -2.35 -14.35 7.39
CA LYS A 4 -1.30 -15.24 6.87
C LYS A 4 -0.61 -14.56 5.68
N THR A 5 0.68 -14.29 5.81
CA THR A 5 1.50 -13.61 4.80
C THR A 5 2.15 -14.55 3.79
N HIS A 6 2.43 -15.80 4.21
CA HIS A 6 3.11 -16.77 3.38
C HIS A 6 2.34 -17.06 2.08
N GLY A 7 3.01 -16.92 0.94
CA GLY A 7 2.43 -17.12 -0.39
C GLY A 7 1.62 -15.94 -0.95
N LEU A 8 1.42 -14.85 -0.19
CA LEU A 8 0.73 -13.66 -0.72
C LEU A 8 1.60 -12.95 -1.77
N ASN A 9 0.96 -12.41 -2.81
CA ASN A 9 1.60 -11.45 -3.70
C ASN A 9 1.60 -10.06 -3.04
N ALA A 10 2.73 -9.68 -2.45
CA ALA A 10 2.91 -8.40 -1.82
C ALA A 10 3.52 -7.37 -2.79
N VAL A 11 2.92 -6.18 -2.84
CA VAL A 11 3.39 -5.06 -3.66
C VAL A 11 3.69 -3.87 -2.76
N VAL A 12 4.92 -3.38 -2.83
CA VAL A 12 5.34 -2.15 -2.16
C VAL A 12 5.39 -1.02 -3.20
N VAL A 13 4.67 0.07 -2.94
CA VAL A 13 4.65 1.29 -3.76
C VAL A 13 5.48 2.35 -3.05
N GLY A 14 6.73 2.49 -3.48
CA GLY A 14 7.75 3.31 -2.82
C GLY A 14 9.00 2.49 -2.53
N ALA A 15 10.18 3.04 -2.88
CA ALA A 15 11.48 2.35 -2.74
C ALA A 15 12.48 3.16 -1.89
N SER A 16 11.97 3.90 -0.90
CA SER A 16 12.78 4.70 0.02
C SER A 16 13.65 3.81 0.92
N ASN A 17 14.77 4.36 1.40
CA ASN A 17 15.64 3.66 2.35
C ASN A 17 14.96 3.43 3.71
N ILE A 18 14.05 4.33 4.11
CA ILE A 18 13.43 4.32 5.43
C ILE A 18 12.19 3.41 5.52
N VAL A 19 11.55 3.09 4.40
CA VAL A 19 10.34 2.26 4.38
C VAL A 19 10.40 1.21 3.28
N GLY A 20 10.44 1.63 2.01
CA GLY A 20 10.21 0.70 0.89
C GLY A 20 11.18 -0.46 0.81
N ARG A 21 12.48 -0.19 0.97
CA ARG A 21 13.54 -1.21 0.94
C ARG A 21 13.53 -2.15 2.15
N PRO A 22 13.48 -1.68 3.42
CA PRO A 22 13.37 -2.61 4.54
C PRO A 22 12.05 -3.38 4.50
N MET A 23 10.93 -2.74 4.12
CA MET A 23 9.63 -3.41 4.03
C MET A 23 9.64 -4.58 3.04
N SER A 24 10.33 -4.46 1.91
CA SER A 24 10.41 -5.57 0.96
C SER A 24 11.18 -6.78 1.51
N MET A 25 12.20 -6.55 2.34
CA MET A 25 12.93 -7.62 3.01
C MET A 25 12.09 -8.28 4.12
N GLU A 26 11.34 -7.50 4.89
CA GLU A 26 10.41 -8.03 5.90
C GLU A 26 9.29 -8.87 5.25
N LEU A 27 8.74 -8.44 4.11
CA LEU A 27 7.74 -9.21 3.37
C LEU A 27 8.30 -10.51 2.80
N LEU A 28 9.54 -10.48 2.31
CA LEU A 28 10.23 -11.67 1.85
C LEU A 28 10.47 -12.65 3.01
N LEU A 29 10.94 -12.15 4.16
CA LEU A 29 11.11 -12.93 5.39
C LEU A 29 9.79 -13.57 5.85
N ALA A 30 8.69 -12.82 5.74
CA ALA A 30 7.34 -13.29 6.05
C ALA A 30 6.76 -14.27 5.00
N GLY A 31 7.51 -14.56 3.93
CA GLY A 31 7.17 -15.55 2.90
C GLY A 31 6.29 -15.02 1.77
N CYS A 32 6.23 -13.71 1.54
CA CYS A 32 5.49 -13.14 0.41
C CYS A 32 6.30 -13.17 -0.89
N THR A 33 5.62 -13.40 -2.03
CA THR A 33 6.15 -13.00 -3.33
C THR A 33 6.15 -11.48 -3.39
N THR A 34 7.34 -10.87 -3.40
CA THR A 34 7.46 -9.42 -3.15
C THR A 34 7.86 -8.65 -4.41
N THR A 35 7.02 -7.69 -4.81
CA THR A 35 7.30 -6.74 -5.90
C THR A 35 7.51 -5.34 -5.33
N ILE A 36 8.60 -4.68 -5.72
CA ILE A 36 8.90 -3.30 -5.34
C ILE A 36 8.64 -2.41 -6.55
N THR A 37 7.84 -1.36 -6.36
CA THR A 37 7.52 -0.37 -7.38
C THR A 37 7.92 1.04 -6.94
N HIS A 38 8.09 1.94 -7.89
CA HIS A 38 8.53 3.32 -7.65
C HIS A 38 8.11 4.23 -8.82
N ARG A 39 8.54 5.50 -8.76
CA ARG A 39 8.19 6.55 -9.75
C ARG A 39 8.52 6.25 -11.22
N PHE A 40 9.30 5.20 -11.50
CA PHE A 40 9.68 4.79 -12.86
C PHE A 40 9.03 3.47 -13.28
N THR A 41 8.21 2.86 -12.42
CA THR A 41 7.49 1.62 -12.73
C THR A 41 6.48 1.90 -13.84
N GLN A 42 6.65 1.22 -14.97
CA GLN A 42 5.67 1.25 -16.04
C GLN A 42 4.44 0.44 -15.65
N ASN A 43 3.25 0.92 -16.01
CA ASN A 43 1.98 0.26 -15.72
C ASN A 43 1.80 -0.11 -14.23
N LEU A 44 2.07 0.83 -13.32
CA LEU A 44 1.91 0.67 -11.88
C LEU A 44 0.55 0.07 -11.49
N LYS A 45 -0.53 0.49 -12.16
CA LYS A 45 -1.89 -0.01 -11.93
C LYS A 45 -2.00 -1.54 -12.05
N ASN A 46 -1.29 -2.16 -13.01
CA ASN A 46 -1.29 -3.61 -13.21
C ASN A 46 -0.55 -4.37 -12.09
N HIS A 47 0.45 -3.76 -11.45
CA HIS A 47 1.08 -4.35 -10.27
C HIS A 47 0.13 -4.26 -9.08
N VAL A 48 -0.45 -3.08 -8.83
CA VAL A 48 -1.39 -2.83 -7.74
C VAL A 48 -2.62 -3.75 -7.83
N SER A 49 -3.17 -3.97 -9.03
CA SER A 49 -4.37 -4.81 -9.23
C SER A 49 -4.15 -6.30 -9.00
N LYS A 50 -2.89 -6.74 -8.88
CA LYS A 50 -2.52 -8.14 -8.59
C LYS A 50 -2.15 -8.35 -7.13
N ALA A 51 -1.98 -7.29 -6.35
CA ALA A 51 -1.53 -7.35 -4.96
C ALA A 51 -2.59 -7.98 -4.05
N ASP A 52 -2.21 -9.04 -3.35
CA ASP A 52 -2.96 -9.56 -2.20
C ASP A 52 -2.73 -8.68 -0.97
N LEU A 53 -1.48 -8.20 -0.82
CA LEU A 53 -1.04 -7.26 0.21
C LEU A 53 -0.37 -6.06 -0.47
N LEU A 54 -0.89 -4.87 -0.23
CA LEU A 54 -0.42 -3.62 -0.82
C LEU A 54 0.12 -2.70 0.29
N VAL A 55 1.40 -2.34 0.22
CA VAL A 55 2.00 -1.34 1.10
C VAL A 55 2.29 -0.08 0.30
N VAL A 56 1.78 1.07 0.74
CA VAL A 56 1.91 2.36 0.02
C VAL A 56 2.68 3.35 0.87
N ALA A 57 3.83 3.82 0.36
CA ALA A 57 4.76 4.71 1.07
C ALA A 57 5.42 5.70 0.08
N VAL A 58 4.58 6.53 -0.55
CA VAL A 58 4.99 7.51 -1.57
C VAL A 58 5.05 8.94 -1.04
N GLY A 59 4.37 9.25 0.06
CA GLY A 59 4.29 10.60 0.62
C GLY A 59 3.57 11.59 -0.30
N LYS A 60 2.46 11.14 -0.90
CA LYS A 60 1.61 11.94 -1.78
C LYS A 60 0.15 11.68 -1.45
N PRO A 61 -0.60 12.70 -0.99
CA PRO A 61 -1.97 12.50 -0.51
C PRO A 61 -2.87 11.93 -1.61
N LYS A 62 -3.60 10.86 -1.29
CA LYS A 62 -4.59 10.23 -2.18
C LYS A 62 -4.05 9.90 -3.58
N PHE A 63 -2.77 9.56 -3.69
CA PHE A 63 -2.15 9.13 -4.94
C PHE A 63 -2.80 7.85 -5.48
N LEU A 64 -2.98 6.83 -4.62
CA LEU A 64 -3.49 5.54 -5.04
C LEU A 64 -5.03 5.50 -4.97
N GLN A 65 -5.65 5.26 -6.12
CA GLN A 65 -7.11 5.22 -6.25
C GLN A 65 -7.65 3.83 -5.91
N GLY A 66 -8.81 3.77 -5.26
CA GLY A 66 -9.45 2.50 -4.88
C GLY A 66 -9.80 1.61 -6.07
N ASP A 67 -10.00 2.16 -7.28
CA ASP A 67 -10.29 1.36 -8.47
C ASP A 67 -9.10 0.47 -8.89
N TRP A 68 -7.88 0.76 -8.44
CA TRP A 68 -6.68 -0.03 -8.74
C TRP A 68 -6.55 -1.25 -7.84
N ILE A 69 -7.19 -1.22 -6.67
CA ILE A 69 -7.03 -2.22 -5.62
C ILE A 69 -7.74 -3.51 -6.02
N LYS A 70 -7.06 -4.65 -5.83
CA LYS A 70 -7.63 -5.98 -5.98
C LYS A 70 -8.75 -6.19 -4.97
N LYS A 71 -9.86 -6.79 -5.39
CA LYS A 71 -10.94 -7.16 -4.48
C LYS A 71 -10.41 -8.06 -3.36
N ASN A 72 -10.77 -7.77 -2.12
CA ASN A 72 -10.34 -8.44 -0.89
C ASN A 72 -8.85 -8.26 -0.54
N ALA A 73 -8.11 -7.33 -1.16
CA ALA A 73 -6.73 -7.05 -0.77
C ALA A 73 -6.61 -6.50 0.65
N ILE A 74 -5.44 -6.69 1.24
CA ILE A 74 -5.00 -6.00 2.46
C ILE A 74 -4.23 -4.75 2.03
N VAL A 75 -4.58 -3.59 2.60
CA VAL A 75 -3.98 -2.31 2.25
C VAL A 75 -3.35 -1.67 3.49
N VAL A 76 -2.04 -1.43 3.43
CA VAL A 76 -1.27 -0.74 4.45
C VAL A 76 -0.82 0.60 3.88
N ASP A 77 -1.47 1.67 4.34
CA ASP A 77 -1.16 3.05 3.98
C ASP A 77 -0.19 3.64 5.02
N VAL A 78 1.07 3.78 4.62
CA VAL A 78 2.16 4.35 5.45
C VAL A 78 2.20 5.87 5.31
N GLY A 79 1.51 6.43 4.32
CA GLY A 79 1.52 7.86 4.03
C GLY A 79 0.99 8.67 5.21
N ILE A 80 1.71 9.74 5.56
CA ILE A 80 1.23 10.75 6.51
C ILE A 80 1.37 12.11 5.82
N ASN A 81 0.27 12.59 5.26
CA ASN A 81 0.23 13.85 4.52
C ASN A 81 -0.65 14.86 5.25
N ARG A 82 -0.07 15.98 5.69
CA ARG A 82 -0.84 17.08 6.29
C ARG A 82 -1.30 18.04 5.20
N LEU A 83 -2.61 18.17 5.05
CA LEU A 83 -3.24 19.10 4.12
C LEU A 83 -3.21 20.55 4.65
N PRO A 84 -3.40 21.57 3.79
CA PRO A 84 -3.41 22.96 4.21
C PRO A 84 -4.46 23.30 5.28
N ASN A 85 -5.57 22.56 5.33
CA ASN A 85 -6.61 22.69 6.35
C ASN A 85 -6.29 21.95 7.66
N GLY A 86 -5.06 21.43 7.83
CA GLY A 86 -4.60 20.74 9.03
C GLY A 86 -4.97 19.25 9.10
N VAL A 87 -5.85 18.76 8.21
CA VAL A 87 -6.28 17.36 8.16
C VAL A 87 -5.11 16.46 7.73
N VAL A 88 -4.95 15.34 8.41
CA VAL A 88 -3.96 14.31 8.07
C VAL A 88 -4.63 13.23 7.23
N VAL A 89 -4.05 12.90 6.08
CA VAL A 89 -4.54 11.88 5.15
C VAL A 89 -3.40 10.98 4.68
N GLY A 90 -3.75 9.77 4.26
CA GLY A 90 -2.80 8.80 3.71
C GLY A 90 -2.48 9.01 2.24
N ASP A 91 -1.66 8.10 1.71
CA ASP A 91 -1.32 8.05 0.28
C ASP A 91 -2.42 7.40 -0.56
N VAL A 92 -3.36 6.69 0.07
CA VAL A 92 -4.48 6.00 -0.56
C VAL A 92 -5.77 6.82 -0.40
N ASP A 93 -6.60 6.85 -1.43
CA ASP A 93 -7.98 7.33 -1.28
C ASP A 93 -8.82 6.33 -0.47
N PHE A 94 -8.80 6.49 0.86
CA PHE A 94 -9.42 5.58 1.81
C PHE A 94 -10.89 5.26 1.50
N LYS A 95 -11.68 6.26 1.10
CA LYS A 95 -13.12 6.10 0.84
C LYS A 95 -13.41 5.15 -0.31
N SER A 96 -12.64 5.22 -1.40
CA SER A 96 -12.82 4.30 -2.53
C SER A 96 -12.15 2.95 -2.26
N ALA A 97 -11.04 2.95 -1.53
CA ALA A 97 -10.28 1.74 -1.21
C ALA A 97 -11.01 0.79 -0.25
N CYS A 98 -11.70 1.32 0.77
CA CYS A 98 -12.41 0.50 1.75
C CYS A 98 -13.59 -0.29 1.15
N LEU A 99 -14.10 0.13 -0.02
CA LEU A 99 -15.14 -0.61 -0.76
C LEU A 99 -14.60 -1.88 -1.43
N LYS A 100 -13.29 -2.01 -1.59
CA LYS A 100 -12.64 -3.15 -2.25
C LYS A 100 -11.79 -3.99 -1.32
N ALA A 101 -11.05 -3.35 -0.41
CA ALA A 101 -10.11 -4.01 0.48
C ALA A 101 -10.85 -4.88 1.51
N SER A 102 -10.27 -6.02 1.87
CA SER A 102 -10.73 -6.79 3.04
C SER A 102 -10.26 -6.13 4.34
N TYR A 103 -9.09 -5.48 4.30
CA TYR A 103 -8.50 -4.72 5.39
C TYR A 103 -7.80 -3.48 4.84
N ILE A 104 -7.93 -2.35 5.54
CA ILE A 104 -7.24 -1.11 5.20
C ILE A 104 -6.87 -0.35 6.48
N THR A 105 -5.63 0.12 6.59
CA THR A 105 -5.20 0.97 7.71
C THR A 105 -5.78 2.38 7.57
N PRO A 106 -6.41 2.94 8.63
CA PRO A 106 -6.81 4.34 8.61
C PRO A 106 -5.58 5.25 8.71
N VAL A 107 -5.70 6.48 8.19
CA VAL A 107 -4.72 7.54 8.42
C VAL A 107 -5.45 8.80 8.87
N PRO A 108 -5.15 9.34 10.07
CA PRO A 108 -4.23 8.81 11.08
C PRO A 108 -4.79 7.58 11.84
N GLY A 109 -3.96 6.91 12.63
CA GLY A 109 -4.37 5.84 13.56
C GLY A 109 -4.26 4.41 13.03
N GLY A 110 -3.45 4.21 11.99
CA GLY A 110 -3.12 2.90 11.42
C GLY A 110 -2.00 2.16 12.12
#